data_AF-A0A522RD57-F1
#
_entry.id   AF-A0A522RD57-F1
#
_cell.length_a   1.000
_cell.length_b   1.000
_cell.length_c   1.000
_cell.angle_alpha   90.00
_cell.angle_beta   90.00
_cell.angle_gamma   90.00
#
_symmetry.space_group_name_H-M   'P 1'
#
loop_
_entity.id
_entity.type
_entity.pdbx_description
1 polymer ?
#
loop_
_entity_poly.entity_id
_entity_poly.type
_entity_poly.pdbx_seq_one_letter_code
_entity_poly.pdbx_strand_id
1 'polypeptide(L)' 'MNGWTDTSRTLPTEHEYVRFVVTGHSQALLGVYEHQSFRSRWGTYDKAHVRIWYKVGDAPHVPAPARTMSEQRC' A
#
# COMPACT_ATOMS: atom_id res chain seq x y z
N MET A 1 -10.33 12.00 16.02
CA MET A 1 -9.52 10.76 15.89
C MET A 1 -9.05 10.68 14.45
N ASN A 2 -7.74 10.68 14.22
CA ASN A 2 -7.09 11.21 13.00
C ASN A 2 -7.14 10.28 11.75
N GLY A 3 -8.19 9.47 11.58
CA GLY A 3 -8.38 8.58 10.42
C GLY A 3 -7.47 7.36 10.35
N TRP A 4 -6.48 7.23 11.25
CA TRP A 4 -5.59 6.07 11.34
C TRP A 4 -6.26 4.91 12.09
N THR A 5 -6.02 3.70 11.59
CA THR A 5 -6.56 2.44 12.07
C THR A 5 -5.42 1.55 12.53
N ASP A 6 -5.58 0.91 13.68
CA ASP A 6 -4.61 -0.07 14.20
C ASP A 6 -4.75 -1.39 13.45
N THR A 7 -3.63 -1.93 12.98
CA THR A 7 -3.58 -3.18 12.20
C THR A 7 -4.12 -4.38 12.99
N SER A 8 -4.04 -4.35 14.33
CA SER A 8 -4.59 -5.41 15.19
C SER A 8 -6.13 -5.40 15.26
N ARG A 9 -6.77 -4.26 14.93
CA ARG A 9 -8.22 -4.14 14.95
C ARG A 9 -8.83 -4.58 13.63
N THR A 10 -8.33 -4.00 12.54
CA THR A 10 -8.77 -4.31 11.18
C THR A 10 -7.64 -4.12 10.19
N LEU A 11 -7.74 -4.84 9.07
CA LEU A 11 -6.84 -4.73 7.94
C LEU A 11 -7.51 -3.92 6.83
N PRO A 12 -6.73 -3.29 5.92
CA PRO A 12 -7.27 -2.70 4.71
C PRO A 12 -7.91 -3.76 3.82
N THR A 13 -8.72 -3.32 2.87
CA THR A 13 -9.21 -4.18 1.80
C THR A 13 -8.08 -4.53 0.84
N GLU A 14 -8.12 -5.70 0.22
CA GLU A 14 -7.18 -6.05 -0.85
C GLU A 14 -7.22 -5.00 -1.99
N HIS A 15 -6.03 -4.66 -2.49
CA HIS A 15 -5.75 -3.61 -3.48
C HIS A 15 -6.03 -2.17 -3.00
N GLU A 16 -6.21 -1.94 -1.70
CA GLU A 16 -6.44 -0.61 -1.14
C GLU A 16 -5.14 0.17 -0.97
N TYR A 17 -5.13 1.41 -1.49
CA TYR A 17 -4.00 2.32 -1.29
C TYR A 17 -4.03 2.92 0.12
N VAL A 18 -2.92 2.74 0.82
CA VAL A 18 -2.80 3.10 2.24
C VAL A 18 -1.47 3.78 2.53
N ARG A 19 -1.49 4.66 3.55
CA ARG A 19 -0.29 5.01 4.29
C ARG A 19 -0.19 4.11 5.50
N PHE A 20 1.00 3.61 5.82
CA PHE A 20 1.18 2.69 6.94
C PHE A 20 2.53 2.90 7.65
N VAL A 21 2.58 2.60 8.94
CA VAL A 21 3.79 2.75 9.77
C VAL A 21 4.31 1.37 10.17
N VAL A 22 5.53 1.06 9.74
CA VAL A 22 6.23 -0.18 10.08
C VAL A 22 6.88 -0.04 11.46
N THR A 23 6.88 -1.11 12.26
CA THR A 23 7.57 -1.17 13.54
C THR A 23 9.05 -0.85 13.36
N GLY A 24 9.56 0.08 14.17
CA GLY A 24 10.94 0.57 14.06
C GLY A 24 11.15 1.72 13.07
N HIS A 25 10.15 2.04 12.23
CA HIS A 25 10.20 3.22 11.35
C HIS A 25 9.55 4.43 12.02
N SER A 26 10.16 5.60 11.84
CA SER A 26 9.63 6.89 12.33
C SER A 26 8.67 7.58 11.36
N GLN A 27 8.65 7.15 10.09
CA GLN A 27 7.86 7.74 9.03
C GLN A 27 6.84 6.74 8.47
N ALA A 28 5.69 7.26 8.03
CA ALA A 28 4.71 6.48 7.29
C ALA A 28 5.16 6.26 5.84
N LEU A 29 4.94 5.05 5.35
CA LEU A 29 5.16 4.67 3.96
C LEU A 29 3.84 4.73 3.19
N LEU A 30 3.90 5.14 1.93
CA LEU A 30 2.79 5.00 0.99
C LEU A 30 2.91 3.66 0.27
N GLY A 31 1.78 2.96 0.13
CA GLY A 31 1.74 1.70 -0.58
C GLY A 31 0.33 1.17 -0.79
N VAL A 32 0.25 -0.13 -1.07
CA VAL A 32 -0.99 -0.88 -1.29
C VAL A 32 -1.02 -2.08 -0.35
N TYR A 33 -2.20 -2.43 0.14
CA TYR A 33 -2.41 -3.70 0.81
C TYR A 33 -2.82 -4.75 -0.23
N GLU A 34 -1.96 -5.73 -0.49
CA GLU A 34 -2.26 -6.80 -1.45
C GLU A 34 -1.58 -8.11 -1.04
N HIS A 35 -2.20 -9.24 -1.37
CA HIS A 35 -1.76 -10.57 -0.97
C HIS A 35 -1.52 -10.65 0.55
N GLN A 36 -2.46 -10.12 1.34
CA GLN A 36 -2.40 -10.04 2.80
C GLN A 36 -1.18 -9.28 3.37
N SER A 37 -0.47 -8.50 2.56
CA SER A 37 0.77 -7.81 2.93
C SER A 37 0.72 -6.32 2.55
N PHE A 38 1.43 -5.50 3.32
CA PHE A 38 1.63 -4.08 2.98
C PHE A 38 2.82 -3.95 2.04
N ARG A 39 2.58 -3.48 0.81
CA ARG A 39 3.63 -3.32 -0.21
C ARG A 39 3.86 -1.85 -0.49
N SER A 40 5.13 -1.43 -0.43
CA SER A 40 5.57 -0.10 -0.82
C SER A 40 6.72 -0.19 -1.82
N ARG A 41 7.15 0.97 -2.33
CA ARG A 41 8.36 1.07 -3.15
C ARG A 41 9.64 0.56 -2.47
N TRP A 42 9.65 0.44 -1.13
CA TRP A 42 10.82 0.07 -0.34
C TRP A 42 10.82 -1.40 0.10
N GLY A 43 9.71 -2.13 -0.08
CA GLY A 43 9.60 -3.51 0.37
C GLY A 43 8.18 -3.98 0.61
N THR A 44 8.07 -5.27 0.96
CA THR A 44 6.82 -5.92 1.39
C THR A 44 6.92 -6.19 2.89
N TYR A 45 5.88 -5.83 3.63
CA TYR A 45 5.80 -5.92 5.08
C TYR A 45 4.58 -6.74 5.49
N ASP A 46 4.81 -7.76 6.31
CA ASP A 46 3.71 -8.52 6.92
C ASP A 46 2.92 -7.63 7.90
N LYS A 47 1.64 -7.95 8.09
CA LYS A 47 0.75 -7.24 9.03
C LYS A 47 1.28 -7.21 10.47
N ALA A 48 2.04 -8.22 10.91
CA ALA A 48 2.68 -8.22 12.24
C ALA A 48 3.74 -7.12 12.40
N HIS A 49 4.29 -6.61 11.30
CA HIS A 49 5.30 -5.54 11.30
C HIS A 49 4.69 -4.16 11.07
N VAL A 50 3.38 -4.03 10.83
CA VAL A 50 2.71 -2.75 10.59
C VAL A 50 1.82 -2.40 11.76
N ARG A 51 2.05 -1.24 12.38
CA ARG A 51 1.33 -0.83 13.60
C ARG A 51 -0.02 -0.19 13.29
N ILE A 52 0.00 0.81 12.41
CA ILE A 52 -1.16 1.61 12.04
C ILE A 52 -1.15 1.88 10.55
N TRP A 53 -2.34 2.05 10.00
CA TRP A 53 -2.56 2.38 8.59
C TRP A 53 -3.66 3.42 8.42
N TYR A 54 -3.69 4.08 7.27
CA TYR A 54 -4.63 5.12 6.90
C TYR A 54 -4.99 4.96 5.42
N LYS A 55 -6.29 4.87 5.11
CA LYS A 55 -6.77 4.84 3.73
C LYS A 55 -6.45 6.13 3.01
N VAL A 56 -5.74 6.05 1.88
CA VAL A 56 -5.42 7.22 1.05
C VAL A 56 -6.52 7.41 0.01
N GLY A 57 -7.71 7.82 0.46
CA GLY A 57 -8.86 8.18 -0.40
C GLY A 57 -9.14 7.22 -1.56
N ASP A 58 -9.83 7.71 -2.60
CA ASP A 58 -9.65 7.15 -3.94
C ASP A 58 -8.24 7.49 -4.40
N ALA A 59 -7.50 6.47 -4.85
CA ALA A 59 -6.11 6.63 -5.26
C ALA A 59 -5.98 7.82 -6.21
N PRO A 60 -4.88 8.61 -6.15
CA PRO A 60 -4.59 9.49 -7.27
C PRO A 60 -4.61 8.63 -8.53
N HIS A 61 -5.39 9.06 -9.53
CA HIS A 61 -5.46 8.46 -10.86
C HIS A 61 -4.07 8.57 -11.51
N VAL A 62 -3.10 7.81 -11.02
CA VAL A 62 -1.82 7.64 -11.67
C VAL A 62 -2.14 6.72 -12.84
N PRO A 63 -2.04 7.21 -14.10
CA PRO A 63 -2.29 6.34 -15.23
C PRO A 63 -1.37 5.12 -15.10
N ALA A 64 -1.94 3.93 -15.27
CA ALA A 64 -1.15 2.71 -15.34
C ALA A 64 0.03 2.96 -16.29
N PRO A 65 1.26 2.53 -15.94
CA PRO A 65 2.38 2.67 -16.86
C PRO A 65 1.93 2.07 -18.19
N ALA A 66 2.01 2.87 -19.25
CA ALA A 66 1.63 2.43 -20.58
C ALA A 66 2.33 1.10 -20.82
N ARG A 67 1.55 0.02 -20.91
CA ARG A 67 2.06 -1.24 -21.43
C ARG A 67 2.44 -0.91 -22.87
N THR A 68 3.71 -0.61 -23.10
CA THR A 68 4.29 -0.65 -24.43
C THR A 68 4.04 -2.08 -24.90
N MET A 69 2.97 -2.28 -25.66
CA MET A 69 2.89 -3.46 -26.52
C MET A 69 4.10 -3.33 -27.42
N SER A 70 5.13 -4.12 -27.16
CA SER A 70 6.14 -4.42 -28.18
C SER A 70 5.44 -5.22 -29.26
N GLU A 71 4.64 -4.57 -30.09
CA GLU A 71 4.37 -5.01 -31.44
C GLU A 71 5.62 -4.73 -32.25
N GLN A 72 6.50 -5.73 -32.37
CA GLN A 72 7.38 -5.82 -33.52
C GLN A 72 7.36 -7.24 -34.09
N ARG A 73 6.34 -7.41 -34.94
CA ARG A 73 6.31 -8.09 -36.24
C ARG A 73 7.68 -8.56 -36.79
N CYS A 74 7.78 -9.85 -37.11
CA CYS A 74 8.25 -10.43 -38.38
C CYS A 74 7.94 -11.93 -38.39
#